data_AF-A0A6P9AH73-F1
#
_entry.id   AF-A0A6P9AH73-F1
#
_cell.length_a   1.000
_cell.length_b   1.000
_cell.length_c   1.000
_cell.angle_alpha   90.00
_cell.angle_beta   90.00
_cell.angle_gamma   90.00
#
_symmetry.space_group_name_H-M   'P 1'
#
loop_
_entity.id
_entity.type
_entity.pdbx_description
1 polymer ?
#
loop_
_entity_poly.entity_id
_entity_poly.type
_entity_poly.pdbx_seq_one_letter_code
_entity_poly.pdbx_strand_id
1 'polypeptide(L)'
;MAGSEPRTAGRSAGGSSSSSSRNELWRLLTEYFTPRRDCGVTLPSGPCGRIHVKDKRVQIIVERREYLHSSVCSDKDCETTAEKVFYKHPEKRRAFLEDGIFRGQPNPALVAKIQKAFTDLVDEFASTVKPGKAENTEDLPVLYELCSQRSCDELIYLLEFGKIGALDRFTKEEYEKVMHSYSGSQAIGHHMSFFMHYIVHFFIGTKLLLYNNVEKAPKLKWMYDHAYGGQTFLPYQRKNLRLWMKDLDVTTEMCKAAFRCIYLYVYWRRKFEPDYNIETDDSLKLGNEEGIWLRCFQPG
;
A
#
# COMPACT_ATOMS: atom_id res chain seq x y z
N MET A 1 -25.13 15.44 58.70
CA MET A 1 -23.70 15.12 58.90
C MET A 1 -23.35 13.92 58.04
N ALA A 2 -22.22 14.00 57.33
CA ALA A 2 -21.53 12.97 56.52
C ALA A 2 -22.37 12.32 55.38
N GLY A 3 -22.08 12.45 54.08
CA GLY A 3 -20.80 12.71 53.41
C GLY A 3 -20.12 11.38 53.07
N SER A 4 -20.40 10.82 51.90
CA SER A 4 -19.59 9.75 51.29
C SER A 4 -19.79 9.71 49.78
N GLU A 5 -18.65 9.66 49.09
CA GLU A 5 -18.32 10.11 47.74
C GLU A 5 -18.83 9.25 46.57
N PRO A 6 -18.86 9.79 45.34
CA PRO A 6 -19.05 9.03 44.11
C PRO A 6 -17.73 8.37 43.66
N ARG A 7 -17.74 7.05 43.47
CA ARG A 7 -16.62 6.31 42.86
C ARG A 7 -16.53 6.63 41.36
N THR A 8 -15.50 7.39 41.01
CA THR A 8 -14.92 7.43 39.66
C THR A 8 -13.78 6.39 39.54
N ALA A 9 -13.38 6.14 38.29
CA ALA A 9 -12.36 5.20 37.79
C ALA A 9 -12.90 3.78 37.45
N GLY A 10 -12.62 3.19 36.29
CA GLY A 10 -11.46 3.39 35.42
C GLY A 10 -11.78 3.70 33.96
N ARG A 11 -11.01 4.65 33.44
CA ARG A 11 -10.75 4.82 32.01
C ARG A 11 -10.03 3.57 31.49
N SER A 12 -10.64 2.85 30.55
CA SER A 12 -9.91 1.92 29.70
C SER A 12 -9.06 2.73 28.72
N ALA A 13 -7.81 2.97 29.09
CA ALA A 13 -6.75 3.31 28.15
C ALA A 13 -6.40 2.03 27.38
N GLY A 14 -6.82 1.94 26.12
CA GLY A 14 -6.58 0.77 25.30
C GLY A 14 -7.01 1.02 23.85
N GLY A 15 -6.20 1.75 23.09
CA GLY A 15 -6.50 2.03 21.70
C GLY A 15 -5.54 3.04 21.08
N SER A 16 -4.25 2.71 20.99
CA SER A 16 -3.29 3.55 20.25
C SER A 16 -2.18 2.77 19.55
N SER A 17 -2.20 1.43 19.54
CA SER A 17 -1.17 0.63 18.85
C SER A 17 -1.43 0.44 17.35
N SER A 18 -2.69 0.35 16.89
CA SER A 18 -3.00 0.02 15.49
C SER A 18 -2.75 1.15 14.48
N SER A 19 -2.72 2.41 14.91
CA SER A 19 -2.37 3.52 14.00
C SER A 19 -0.85 3.62 13.80
N SER A 20 -0.07 3.19 14.80
CA SER A 20 1.39 3.23 14.75
C SER A 20 1.97 2.18 13.81
N SER A 21 1.41 0.96 13.76
CA SER A 21 1.84 -0.10 12.83
C SER A 21 1.56 0.27 11.37
N ARG A 22 0.36 0.80 11.10
CA ARG A 22 -0.07 1.23 9.75
C ARG A 22 0.80 2.33 9.18
N ASN A 23 1.15 3.34 9.96
CA ASN A 23 1.99 4.45 9.49
C ASN A 23 3.45 4.02 9.28
N GLU A 24 3.93 3.02 10.02
CA GLU A 24 5.29 2.52 9.92
C GLU A 24 5.56 1.84 8.56
N LEU A 25 4.63 1.00 8.07
CA LEU A 25 4.76 0.36 6.75
C LEU A 25 4.96 1.39 5.63
N TRP A 26 4.10 2.41 5.59
CA TRP A 26 4.17 3.45 4.55
C TRP A 26 5.43 4.29 4.66
N ARG A 27 5.87 4.60 5.88
CA ARG A 27 7.14 5.29 6.13
C ARG A 27 8.33 4.50 5.58
N LEU A 28 8.39 3.20 5.86
CA LEU A 28 9.47 2.32 5.40
C LEU A 28 9.46 2.15 3.87
N LEU A 29 8.28 1.97 3.27
CA LEU A 29 8.14 1.89 1.81
C LEU A 29 8.53 3.20 1.14
N THR A 30 8.13 4.37 1.68
CA THR A 30 8.57 5.67 1.18
C THR A 30 10.09 5.81 1.30
N GLU A 31 10.71 5.37 2.40
CA GLU A 31 12.17 5.35 2.56
C GLU A 31 12.86 4.44 1.53
N TYR A 32 12.26 3.29 1.22
CA TYR A 32 12.79 2.33 0.26
C TYR A 32 12.73 2.85 -1.19
N PHE A 33 11.57 3.33 -1.61
CA PHE A 33 11.31 3.82 -2.97
C PHE A 33 11.74 5.27 -3.19
N THR A 34 11.97 6.02 -2.13
CA THR A 34 12.65 7.32 -2.16
C THR A 34 14.01 7.14 -1.50
N PRO A 35 15.00 6.55 -2.19
CA PRO A 35 16.32 6.41 -1.60
C PRO A 35 16.81 7.80 -1.17
N ARG A 36 16.91 8.00 0.16
CA ARG A 36 17.38 9.24 0.76
C ARG A 36 18.72 9.59 0.12
N ARG A 37 18.79 10.75 -0.52
CA ARG A 37 20.06 11.42 -0.80
C ARG A 37 19.98 12.85 -0.26
N ASP A 38 20.87 13.10 0.70
CA ASP A 38 21.06 14.28 1.54
C ASP A 38 19.85 14.88 2.25
N CYS A 39 19.99 15.07 3.57
CA CYS A 39 19.09 15.90 4.36
C CYS A 39 19.18 17.34 3.85
N GLY A 40 18.18 17.77 3.09
CA GLY A 40 18.05 19.16 2.69
C GLY A 40 17.76 20.06 3.90
N VAL A 41 18.04 21.34 3.77
CA VAL A 41 17.74 22.33 4.80
C VAL A 41 16.70 23.30 4.26
N THR A 42 15.59 23.44 4.99
CA THR A 42 14.55 24.43 4.69
C THR A 42 15.07 25.82 5.02
N LEU A 43 15.04 26.72 4.04
CA LEU A 43 15.51 28.09 4.16
C LEU A 43 14.56 29.04 3.42
N PRO A 44 14.46 30.31 3.87
CA PRO A 44 13.69 31.34 3.18
C PRO A 44 14.22 31.59 1.77
N SER A 45 13.29 31.74 0.83
CA SER A 45 13.55 31.98 -0.59
C SER A 45 12.58 33.00 -1.19
N GLY A 46 13.04 33.69 -2.23
CA GLY A 46 12.21 34.59 -3.02
C GLY A 46 11.72 33.99 -4.34
N PRO A 47 11.06 34.79 -5.19
CA PRO A 47 10.64 34.41 -6.53
C PRO A 47 11.79 33.91 -7.42
N CYS A 48 13.02 34.37 -7.14
CA CYS A 48 14.25 33.93 -7.81
C CYS A 48 14.64 32.47 -7.49
N GLY A 49 13.98 31.83 -6.51
CA GLY A 49 14.22 30.46 -6.10
C GLY A 49 15.53 30.23 -5.35
N ARG A 50 16.21 31.31 -4.94
CA ARG A 50 17.47 31.34 -4.19
C ARG A 50 17.25 31.67 -2.71
N ILE A 51 18.24 31.41 -1.87
CA ILE A 51 18.23 31.62 -0.41
C ILE A 51 18.30 33.12 -0.11
N HIS A 52 17.40 33.62 0.73
CA HIS A 52 17.41 35.01 1.20
C HIS A 52 17.87 35.05 2.65
N VAL A 53 19.09 35.54 2.88
CA VAL A 53 19.70 35.58 4.22
C VAL A 53 19.24 36.84 4.95
N LYS A 54 18.06 36.78 5.59
CA LYS A 54 17.48 37.92 6.32
C LYS A 54 17.76 37.92 7.82
N ASP A 55 18.03 36.75 8.40
CA ASP A 55 18.28 36.60 9.82
C ASP A 55 19.62 35.90 10.11
N LYS A 56 20.12 36.09 11.34
CA LYS A 56 21.39 35.55 11.79
C LYS A 56 21.41 34.01 11.82
N ARG A 57 20.25 33.36 11.97
CA ARG A 57 20.13 31.90 11.99
C ARG A 57 20.36 31.33 10.60
N VAL A 58 19.73 31.89 9.59
CA VAL A 58 19.92 31.53 8.17
C VAL A 58 21.36 31.79 7.75
N GLN A 59 21.94 32.92 8.18
CA GLN A 59 23.35 33.22 7.91
C GLN A 59 24.27 32.13 8.44
N ILE A 60 24.14 31.74 9.72
CA ILE A 60 24.94 30.67 10.32
C ILE A 60 24.72 29.33 9.60
N ILE A 61 23.48 29.04 9.17
CA ILE A 61 23.16 27.79 8.46
C ILE A 61 23.86 27.73 7.10
N VAL A 62 23.87 28.84 6.36
CA VAL A 62 24.50 28.97 5.04
C VAL A 62 26.02 28.93 5.17
N GLU A 63 26.61 29.72 6.07
CA GLU A 63 28.07 29.78 6.28
C GLU A 63 28.67 28.43 6.68
N ARG A 64 27.93 27.61 7.45
CA ARG A 64 28.37 26.27 7.86
C ARG A 64 28.20 25.20 6.78
N ARG A 65 27.60 25.52 5.64
CA ARG A 65 27.22 24.55 4.59
C ARG A 65 27.59 25.10 3.22
N GLU A 66 28.83 24.79 2.83
CA GLU A 66 29.45 25.27 1.58
C GLU A 66 28.58 25.07 0.32
N TYR A 67 27.85 23.96 0.24
CA TYR A 67 26.96 23.67 -0.90
C TYR A 67 25.80 24.66 -1.08
N LEU A 68 25.48 25.46 -0.06
CA LEU A 68 24.42 26.48 -0.12
C LEU A 68 24.91 27.80 -0.72
N HIS A 69 26.22 28.05 -0.77
CA HIS A 69 26.77 29.36 -1.14
C HIS A 69 26.38 29.79 -2.55
N SER A 70 26.36 28.86 -3.51
CA SER A 70 25.93 29.13 -4.90
C SER A 70 24.43 29.39 -5.06
N SER A 71 23.65 29.05 -4.03
CA SER A 71 22.20 29.20 -4.01
C SER A 71 21.74 30.47 -3.30
N VAL A 72 22.64 31.35 -2.85
CA VAL A 72 22.29 32.62 -2.19
C VAL A 72 21.86 33.67 -3.22
N CYS A 73 20.79 34.40 -2.91
CA CYS A 73 20.35 35.52 -3.73
C CYS A 73 21.32 36.70 -3.58
N SER A 74 21.79 37.24 -4.70
CA SER A 74 22.65 38.43 -4.73
C SER A 74 21.87 39.75 -4.76
N ASP A 75 20.58 39.68 -5.11
CA ASP A 75 19.71 40.84 -5.22
C ASP A 75 19.13 41.19 -3.84
N LYS A 76 19.45 42.40 -3.36
CA LYS A 76 19.03 42.90 -2.05
C LYS A 76 17.57 43.34 -2.02
N ASP A 77 17.02 43.68 -3.18
CA ASP A 77 15.64 44.14 -3.31
C ASP A 77 14.68 42.97 -3.62
N CYS A 78 15.22 41.76 -3.79
CA CYS A 78 14.41 40.57 -3.98
C CYS A 78 13.68 40.18 -2.68
N GLU A 79 12.35 40.17 -2.73
CA GLU A 79 11.52 39.85 -1.58
C GLU A 79 11.54 38.35 -1.23
N THR A 80 11.34 38.03 0.04
CA THR A 80 11.21 36.65 0.51
C THR A 80 9.73 36.30 0.52
N THR A 81 9.34 35.29 -0.23
CA THR A 81 7.93 34.95 -0.43
C THR A 81 7.57 33.54 0.04
N ALA A 82 8.56 32.65 0.21
CA ALA A 82 8.33 31.26 0.60
C ALA A 82 9.53 30.65 1.31
N GLU A 83 9.36 29.45 1.86
CA GLU A 83 10.45 28.58 2.27
C GLU A 83 10.71 27.50 1.22
N LYS A 84 11.98 27.15 1.00
CA LYS A 84 12.41 26.12 0.04
C LYS A 84 13.47 25.23 0.67
N VAL A 85 13.46 23.95 0.31
CA VAL A 85 14.46 22.98 0.79
C VAL A 85 15.65 22.95 -0.16
N PHE A 86 16.85 23.14 0.38
CA PHE A 86 18.12 23.12 -0.36
C PHE A 86 18.95 21.89 -0.01
N TYR A 87 19.36 21.13 -1.01
CA TYR A 87 20.05 19.85 -0.87
C TYR A 87 21.54 19.99 -1.24
N LYS A 88 22.40 19.18 -0.61
CA LYS A 88 23.84 19.15 -0.92
C LYS A 88 24.14 18.56 -2.30
N HIS A 89 23.32 17.60 -2.72
CA HIS A 89 23.41 16.99 -4.04
C HIS A 89 22.00 16.96 -4.68
N PRO A 90 21.52 18.07 -5.26
CA PRO A 90 20.19 18.12 -5.88
C PRO A 90 20.03 17.11 -7.03
N GLU A 91 21.10 16.84 -7.79
CA GLU A 91 21.19 15.85 -8.87
C GLU A 91 21.08 14.40 -8.38
N LYS A 92 21.36 14.19 -7.10
CA LYS A 92 21.26 12.90 -6.46
C LYS A 92 19.82 12.59 -6.02
N ARG A 93 18.91 13.58 -6.02
CA ARG A 93 17.49 13.36 -5.75
C ARG A 93 16.90 12.52 -6.88
N ARG A 94 16.50 11.29 -6.57
CA ARG A 94 15.60 10.53 -7.46
C ARG A 94 14.17 10.87 -7.10
N ALA A 95 13.35 11.13 -8.11
CA ALA A 95 11.92 11.19 -7.93
C ALA A 95 11.44 9.85 -7.38
N PHE A 96 10.44 9.88 -6.50
CA PHE A 96 9.78 8.69 -5.95
C PHE A 96 9.26 7.74 -7.06
N LEU A 97 9.00 8.31 -8.25
CA LEU A 97 8.70 7.61 -9.49
C LEU A 97 9.81 7.93 -10.50
N GLU A 98 10.63 6.96 -10.90
CA GLU A 98 11.66 7.13 -11.93
C GLU A 98 11.13 6.50 -13.23
N ASP A 99 10.94 7.31 -14.27
CA ASP A 99 10.35 6.90 -15.56
C ASP A 99 8.97 6.19 -15.46
N GLY A 100 8.19 6.41 -14.39
CA GLY A 100 6.92 5.67 -14.21
C GLY A 100 7.06 4.35 -13.46
N ILE A 101 8.22 4.07 -12.88
CA ILE A 101 8.52 2.83 -12.15
C ILE A 101 8.84 3.11 -10.70
N PHE A 102 8.36 2.23 -9.82
CA PHE A 102 8.86 2.11 -8.46
C PHE A 102 10.17 1.34 -8.43
N ARG A 103 11.30 2.03 -8.26
CA ARG A 103 12.61 1.43 -8.04
C ARG A 103 13.24 1.95 -6.75
N GLY A 104 13.31 1.08 -5.74
CA GLY A 104 14.09 1.33 -4.54
C GLY A 104 15.52 0.79 -4.69
N GLN A 105 16.45 1.34 -3.90
CA GLN A 105 17.79 0.74 -3.80
C GLN A 105 17.76 -0.49 -2.86
N PRO A 106 18.53 -1.53 -3.20
CA PRO A 106 18.53 -2.79 -2.46
C PRO A 106 19.19 -2.61 -1.09
N ASN A 107 18.39 -2.44 -0.04
CA ASN A 107 18.83 -2.62 1.34
C ASN A 107 18.08 -3.82 1.93
N PRO A 108 18.71 -5.01 2.01
CA PRO A 108 18.05 -6.23 2.48
C PRO A 108 17.44 -6.09 3.89
N ALA A 109 18.09 -5.34 4.78
CA ALA A 109 17.58 -5.10 6.13
C ALA A 109 16.30 -4.23 6.12
N LEU A 110 16.21 -3.26 5.20
CA LEU A 110 15.00 -2.46 5.02
C LEU A 110 13.89 -3.28 4.35
N VAL A 111 14.23 -4.12 3.36
CA VAL A 111 13.28 -5.05 2.72
C VAL A 111 12.65 -5.98 3.75
N ALA A 112 13.46 -6.60 4.61
CA ALA A 112 12.97 -7.49 5.66
C ALA A 112 12.03 -6.77 6.64
N LYS A 113 12.36 -5.51 7.03
CA LYS A 113 11.47 -4.69 7.88
C LYS A 113 10.14 -4.39 7.20
N ILE A 114 10.15 -4.09 5.90
CA ILE A 114 8.94 -3.81 5.13
C ILE A 114 8.07 -5.05 4.99
N GLN A 115 8.68 -6.20 4.65
CA GLN A 115 7.97 -7.48 4.56
C GLN A 115 7.31 -7.81 5.90
N LYS A 116 8.05 -7.73 7.00
CA LYS A 116 7.51 -7.95 8.35
C LYS A 116 6.36 -6.99 8.68
N ALA A 117 6.52 -5.69 8.41
CA ALA A 117 5.47 -4.69 8.69
C ALA A 117 4.20 -4.93 7.87
N PHE A 118 4.33 -5.39 6.62
CA PHE A 118 3.19 -5.78 5.79
C PHE A 118 2.50 -7.03 6.32
N THR A 119 3.27 -8.06 6.67
CA THR A 119 2.75 -9.28 7.28
C THR A 119 2.01 -8.99 8.59
N ASP A 120 2.63 -8.24 9.50
CA ASP A 120 2.04 -7.85 10.78
C ASP A 120 0.69 -7.12 10.57
N LEU A 121 0.62 -6.24 9.56
CA LEU A 121 -0.62 -5.54 9.19
C LEU A 121 -1.72 -6.49 8.70
N VAL A 122 -1.39 -7.42 7.82
CA VAL A 122 -2.36 -8.39 7.31
C VAL A 122 -2.85 -9.31 8.44
N ASP A 123 -1.94 -9.74 9.31
CA ASP A 123 -2.25 -10.60 10.46
C ASP A 123 -3.11 -9.91 11.50
N GLU A 124 -2.88 -8.63 11.78
CA GLU A 124 -3.74 -7.82 12.65
C GLU A 124 -5.19 -7.84 12.12
N PHE A 125 -5.38 -7.62 10.82
CA PHE A 125 -6.74 -7.62 10.25
C PHE A 125 -7.34 -9.02 10.18
N ALA A 126 -6.59 -10.03 9.75
CA ALA A 126 -7.08 -11.40 9.65
C ALA A 126 -7.49 -11.98 11.03
N SER A 127 -6.76 -11.66 12.09
CA SER A 127 -7.06 -12.11 13.46
C SER A 127 -8.24 -11.39 14.12
N THR A 128 -8.61 -10.20 13.61
CA THR A 128 -9.77 -9.44 14.11
C THR A 128 -11.07 -9.77 13.41
N VAL A 129 -11.04 -10.60 12.36
CA VAL A 129 -12.23 -11.12 11.67
C VAL A 129 -13.07 -11.92 12.68
N LYS A 130 -14.30 -11.46 12.92
CA LYS A 130 -15.24 -12.16 13.80
C LYS A 130 -16.32 -12.85 12.95
N PRO A 131 -16.52 -14.17 13.11
CA PRO A 131 -17.66 -14.85 12.53
C PRO A 131 -18.98 -14.17 12.95
N GLY A 132 -19.89 -13.93 12.00
CA GLY A 132 -21.27 -13.59 12.32
C GLY A 132 -21.66 -12.10 12.39
N LYS A 133 -20.79 -11.14 12.06
CA LYS A 133 -21.26 -9.77 11.72
C LYS A 133 -21.49 -9.68 10.22
N ALA A 134 -22.75 -9.67 9.82
CA ALA A 134 -23.15 -9.41 8.45
C ALA A 134 -22.74 -7.99 8.07
N GLU A 135 -21.75 -7.85 7.18
CA GLU A 135 -21.53 -6.61 6.44
C GLU A 135 -21.94 -6.82 4.98
N ASN A 136 -22.81 -5.92 4.52
CA ASN A 136 -23.40 -5.78 3.19
C ASN A 136 -24.31 -6.93 2.71
N THR A 137 -25.59 -6.61 2.55
CA THR A 137 -26.64 -7.43 1.91
C THR A 137 -26.80 -7.12 0.42
N GLU A 138 -25.74 -6.72 -0.28
CA GLU A 138 -25.80 -6.61 -1.74
C GLU A 138 -25.91 -8.02 -2.34
N ASP A 139 -26.93 -8.22 -3.18
CA ASP A 139 -27.22 -9.44 -3.92
C ASP A 139 -26.00 -9.86 -4.77
N LEU A 140 -25.79 -11.17 -4.90
CA LEU A 140 -24.79 -11.77 -5.81
C LEU A 140 -25.06 -11.29 -7.24
N PRO A 141 -24.19 -10.48 -7.87
CA PRO A 141 -24.33 -10.20 -9.29
C PRO A 141 -23.87 -11.42 -10.09
N VAL A 142 -24.58 -11.66 -11.19
CA VAL A 142 -24.34 -12.75 -12.15
C VAL A 142 -22.84 -12.93 -12.43
N LEU A 143 -22.29 -14.07 -12.02
CA LEU A 143 -20.88 -14.44 -12.16
C LEU A 143 -20.55 -14.66 -13.65
N TYR A 144 -19.32 -14.30 -14.07
CA TYR A 144 -18.80 -14.61 -15.39
C TYR A 144 -18.61 -16.13 -15.52
N GLU A 145 -19.20 -16.76 -16.55
CA GLU A 145 -19.18 -18.21 -16.79
C GLU A 145 -17.81 -18.77 -17.28
N LEU A 146 -16.69 -18.15 -16.89
CA LEU A 146 -15.37 -18.50 -17.43
C LEU A 146 -14.61 -19.53 -16.60
N CYS A 147 -15.03 -19.81 -15.36
CA CYS A 147 -14.53 -20.98 -14.64
C CYS A 147 -15.51 -22.16 -14.81
N SER A 148 -14.99 -23.30 -15.25
CA SER A 148 -15.76 -24.57 -15.34
C SER A 148 -16.28 -25.07 -13.98
N GLN A 149 -15.98 -24.36 -12.89
CA GLN A 149 -16.52 -24.58 -11.55
C GLN A 149 -16.97 -23.25 -10.95
N ARG A 150 -18.29 -23.09 -10.75
CA ARG A 150 -18.94 -21.91 -10.12
C ARG A 150 -18.30 -21.45 -8.81
N SER A 151 -17.61 -22.35 -8.11
CA SER A 151 -17.00 -22.14 -6.79
C SER A 151 -15.78 -21.21 -6.78
N CYS A 152 -15.04 -21.06 -7.88
CA CYS A 152 -13.84 -20.21 -7.93
C CYS A 152 -14.21 -18.72 -7.98
N ASP A 153 -15.13 -18.34 -8.87
CA ASP A 153 -15.59 -16.94 -8.97
C ASP A 153 -16.39 -16.53 -7.73
N GLU A 154 -17.11 -17.49 -7.12
CA GLU A 154 -17.77 -17.29 -5.83
C GLU A 154 -16.76 -16.93 -4.73
N LEU A 155 -15.65 -17.67 -4.59
CA LEU A 155 -14.63 -17.34 -3.58
C LEU A 155 -14.14 -15.89 -3.74
N ILE A 156 -13.76 -15.49 -4.96
CA ILE A 156 -13.27 -14.12 -5.20
C ILE A 156 -14.33 -13.07 -4.87
N TYR A 157 -15.60 -13.32 -5.21
CA TYR A 157 -16.71 -12.45 -4.81
C TYR A 157 -16.80 -12.32 -3.28
N LEU A 158 -16.76 -13.45 -2.55
CA LEU A 158 -16.87 -13.43 -1.09
C LEU A 158 -15.70 -12.69 -0.44
N LEU A 159 -14.48 -12.85 -0.96
CA LEU A 159 -13.28 -12.14 -0.52
C LEU A 159 -13.36 -10.64 -0.84
N GLU A 160 -13.78 -10.27 -2.05
CA GLU A 160 -13.88 -8.87 -2.49
C GLU A 160 -14.89 -8.08 -1.65
N PHE A 161 -16.05 -8.67 -1.36
CA PHE A 161 -17.15 -8.01 -0.67
C PHE A 161 -17.19 -8.24 0.85
N GLY A 162 -16.34 -9.11 1.39
CA GLY A 162 -16.28 -9.33 2.83
C GLY A 162 -17.37 -10.21 3.40
N LYS A 163 -17.83 -11.19 2.63
CA LYS A 163 -18.94 -12.06 3.01
C LYS A 163 -18.45 -13.19 3.94
N ILE A 164 -17.94 -12.81 5.12
CA ILE A 164 -17.30 -13.71 6.10
C ILE A 164 -18.22 -14.89 6.47
N GLY A 165 -19.50 -14.61 6.75
CA GLY A 165 -20.45 -15.68 7.10
C GLY A 165 -20.67 -16.72 6.00
N ALA A 166 -20.47 -16.35 4.72
CA ALA A 166 -20.50 -17.31 3.62
C ALA A 166 -19.18 -18.07 3.47
N LEU A 167 -18.03 -17.39 3.65
CA LEU A 167 -16.70 -18.04 3.74
C LEU A 167 -16.65 -19.08 4.87
N ASP A 168 -17.30 -18.79 5.99
CA ASP A 168 -17.35 -19.67 7.15
C ASP A 168 -18.19 -20.92 6.91
N ARG A 169 -19.11 -20.92 5.94
CA ARG A 169 -19.90 -22.10 5.56
C ARG A 169 -19.15 -23.09 4.69
N PHE A 170 -18.00 -22.72 4.13
CA PHE A 170 -17.19 -23.65 3.35
C PHE A 170 -16.78 -24.84 4.23
N THR A 171 -16.92 -26.02 3.65
CA THR A 171 -16.38 -27.28 4.15
C THR A 171 -14.91 -27.43 3.76
N LYS A 172 -14.19 -28.35 4.42
CA LYS A 172 -12.79 -28.62 4.07
C LYS A 172 -12.67 -29.18 2.65
N GLU A 173 -13.64 -30.00 2.25
CA GLU A 173 -13.72 -30.59 0.92
C GLU A 173 -13.94 -29.52 -0.17
N GLU A 174 -14.79 -28.53 0.09
CA GLU A 174 -14.97 -27.38 -0.81
C GLU A 174 -13.74 -26.49 -0.88
N TYR A 175 -13.10 -26.24 0.27
CA TYR A 175 -11.82 -25.53 0.34
C TYR A 175 -10.76 -26.23 -0.53
N GLU A 176 -10.56 -27.53 -0.34
CA GLU A 176 -9.58 -28.31 -1.10
C GLU A 176 -9.91 -28.31 -2.58
N LYS A 177 -11.18 -28.46 -2.97
CA LYS A 177 -11.61 -28.36 -4.37
C LYS A 177 -11.27 -27.01 -4.98
N VAL A 178 -11.59 -25.91 -4.29
CA VAL A 178 -11.30 -24.56 -4.80
C VAL A 178 -9.79 -24.37 -4.93
N MET A 179 -9.00 -24.74 -3.92
CA MET A 179 -7.53 -24.62 -3.98
C MET A 179 -6.90 -25.48 -5.08
N HIS A 180 -7.41 -26.69 -5.32
CA HIS A 180 -6.98 -27.54 -6.46
C HIS A 180 -7.40 -26.97 -7.82
N SER A 181 -8.56 -26.33 -7.91
CA SER A 181 -9.00 -25.67 -9.14
C SER A 181 -8.12 -24.46 -9.50
N TYR A 182 -7.44 -23.90 -8.50
CA TYR A 182 -6.40 -22.89 -8.70
C TYR A 182 -4.98 -23.48 -8.94
N SER A 183 -4.76 -24.80 -8.89
CA SER A 183 -3.42 -25.41 -9.08
C SER A 183 -3.11 -25.81 -10.54
N GLY A 184 -3.83 -25.24 -11.52
CA GLY A 184 -3.83 -25.69 -12.93
C GLY A 184 -2.49 -25.56 -13.68
N SER A 185 -2.28 -26.48 -14.63
CA SER A 185 -1.10 -26.61 -15.50
C SER A 185 -0.75 -25.34 -16.28
N GLN A 186 0.55 -25.05 -16.39
CA GLN A 186 1.09 -23.86 -17.06
C GLN A 186 0.66 -23.76 -18.54
N ALA A 187 -0.10 -22.70 -18.82
CA ALA A 187 -0.02 -21.83 -20.00
C ALA A 187 -0.86 -20.56 -19.77
N ILE A 188 -2.03 -20.68 -19.11
CA ILE A 188 -2.91 -19.56 -18.70
C ILE A 188 -3.66 -19.89 -17.39
N GLY A 189 -3.04 -20.73 -16.54
CA GLY A 189 -3.64 -21.27 -15.32
C GLY A 189 -3.96 -20.18 -14.30
N HIS A 190 -5.23 -20.13 -13.89
CA HIS A 190 -5.70 -19.30 -12.78
C HIS A 190 -5.05 -19.80 -11.50
N HIS A 191 -3.89 -19.27 -11.11
CA HIS A 191 -3.29 -19.59 -9.82
C HIS A 191 -3.72 -18.56 -8.79
N MET A 192 -4.29 -18.99 -7.67
CA MET A 192 -4.65 -18.09 -6.56
C MET A 192 -3.42 -17.28 -6.16
N SER A 193 -2.22 -17.89 -6.13
CA SER A 193 -0.99 -17.15 -5.87
C SER A 193 -0.66 -16.08 -6.91
N PHE A 194 -0.97 -16.33 -8.19
CA PHE A 194 -0.79 -15.34 -9.24
C PHE A 194 -1.76 -14.17 -9.02
N PHE A 195 -3.04 -14.46 -8.82
CA PHE A 195 -4.05 -13.44 -8.52
C PHE A 195 -3.65 -12.61 -7.29
N MET A 196 -3.35 -13.26 -6.16
CA MET A 196 -2.95 -12.60 -4.91
C MET A 196 -1.71 -11.73 -5.09
N HIS A 197 -0.71 -12.18 -5.84
CA HIS A 197 0.48 -11.39 -6.15
C HIS A 197 0.13 -10.03 -6.76
N TYR A 198 -0.76 -10.00 -7.78
CA TYR A 198 -1.17 -8.73 -8.40
C TYR A 198 -2.05 -7.88 -7.47
N ILE A 199 -2.94 -8.49 -6.68
CA ILE A 199 -3.77 -7.75 -5.73
C ILE A 199 -2.90 -7.06 -4.67
N VAL A 200 -1.90 -7.76 -4.12
CA VAL A 200 -0.94 -7.20 -3.16
C VAL A 200 -0.17 -6.05 -3.77
N HIS A 201 0.40 -6.25 -4.96
CA HIS A 201 1.23 -5.22 -5.62
C HIS A 201 0.41 -3.98 -5.97
N PHE A 202 -0.82 -4.16 -6.48
CA PHE A 202 -1.75 -3.05 -6.73
C PHE A 202 -2.06 -2.27 -5.46
N PHE A 203 -2.40 -2.96 -4.37
CA PHE A 203 -2.73 -2.32 -3.10
C PHE A 203 -1.54 -1.50 -2.58
N ILE A 204 -0.36 -2.12 -2.48
CA ILE A 204 0.85 -1.47 -1.95
C ILE A 204 1.24 -0.28 -2.80
N GLY A 205 1.37 -0.45 -4.12
CA GLY A 205 1.81 0.64 -4.98
C GLY A 205 0.80 1.78 -5.07
N THR A 206 -0.51 1.48 -5.09
CA THR A 206 -1.55 2.55 -5.08
C THR A 206 -1.53 3.31 -3.77
N LYS A 207 -1.46 2.63 -2.62
CA LYS A 207 -1.35 3.31 -1.33
C LYS A 207 -0.10 4.14 -1.20
N LEU A 208 1.01 3.66 -1.77
CA LEU A 208 2.26 4.39 -1.75
C LEU A 208 2.20 5.65 -2.64
N LEU A 209 1.54 5.60 -3.80
CA LEU A 209 1.26 6.77 -4.64
C LEU A 209 0.43 7.82 -3.88
N LEU A 210 -0.66 7.38 -3.23
CA LEU A 210 -1.54 8.24 -2.46
C LEU A 210 -0.80 8.87 -1.27
N TYR A 211 -0.03 8.07 -0.52
CA TYR A 211 0.72 8.53 0.65
C TYR A 211 1.76 9.60 0.30
N ASN A 212 2.34 9.54 -0.90
CA ASN A 212 3.32 10.51 -1.39
C ASN A 212 2.71 11.62 -2.26
N ASN A 213 1.38 11.70 -2.37
CA ASN A 213 0.67 12.71 -3.18
C ASN A 213 1.20 12.85 -4.62
N VAL A 214 1.39 11.72 -5.30
CA VAL A 214 1.96 11.73 -6.66
C VAL A 214 0.96 12.30 -7.67
N GLU A 215 1.30 13.45 -8.27
CA GLU A 215 0.46 14.14 -9.26
C GLU A 215 0.37 13.41 -10.62
N LYS A 216 1.47 12.75 -11.03
CA LYS A 216 1.57 12.04 -12.32
C LYS A 216 1.66 10.54 -12.08
N ALA A 217 0.51 9.91 -11.86
CA ALA A 217 0.44 8.48 -11.68
C ALA A 217 0.94 7.72 -12.93
N PRO A 218 1.66 6.60 -12.77
CA PRO A 218 2.07 5.73 -13.88
C PRO A 218 0.85 5.08 -14.55
N LYS A 219 1.01 4.51 -15.74
CA LYS A 219 -0.08 3.79 -16.40
C LYS A 219 -0.19 2.36 -15.84
N LEU A 220 -1.41 1.89 -15.57
CA LEU A 220 -1.69 0.48 -15.23
C LEU A 220 -1.83 -0.40 -16.48
N LYS A 221 -1.11 -0.13 -17.57
CA LYS A 221 -1.32 -0.74 -18.89
C LYS A 221 -1.38 -2.27 -18.82
N TRP A 222 -0.48 -2.89 -18.06
CA TRP A 222 -0.47 -4.34 -17.85
C TRP A 222 -1.72 -4.88 -17.16
N MET A 223 -2.28 -4.15 -16.19
CA MET A 223 -3.54 -4.55 -15.57
C MET A 223 -4.68 -4.45 -16.58
N TYR A 224 -4.71 -3.45 -17.47
CA TYR A 224 -5.72 -3.40 -18.53
C TYR A 224 -5.54 -4.54 -19.54
N ASP A 225 -4.34 -4.67 -20.09
CA ASP A 225 -4.01 -5.62 -21.16
C ASP A 225 -4.23 -7.08 -20.70
N HIS A 226 -3.95 -7.40 -19.44
CA HIS A 226 -4.15 -8.74 -18.87
C HIS A 226 -5.48 -8.89 -18.13
N ALA A 227 -6.16 -7.80 -17.74
CA ALA A 227 -7.54 -7.88 -17.23
C ALA A 227 -8.54 -8.26 -18.31
N TYR A 228 -8.21 -8.13 -19.60
CA TYR A 228 -9.01 -8.69 -20.69
C TYR A 228 -9.09 -10.22 -20.63
N GLY A 229 -8.13 -10.91 -20.01
CA GLY A 229 -8.25 -12.33 -19.64
C GLY A 229 -8.93 -12.58 -18.28
N GLY A 230 -9.14 -11.52 -17.50
CA GLY A 230 -9.88 -11.56 -16.25
C GLY A 230 -9.15 -12.20 -15.07
N GLN A 231 -7.82 -12.17 -15.03
CA GLN A 231 -7.03 -12.96 -14.05
C GLN A 231 -6.17 -12.13 -13.09
N THR A 232 -5.94 -10.85 -13.37
CA THR A 232 -4.94 -10.03 -12.64
C THR A 232 -5.53 -8.98 -11.71
N PHE A 233 -6.87 -8.90 -11.62
CA PHE A 233 -7.54 -7.93 -10.75
C PHE A 233 -8.93 -8.38 -10.30
N LEU A 234 -9.39 -7.77 -9.20
CA LEU A 234 -10.71 -7.94 -8.61
C LEU A 234 -11.83 -7.75 -9.66
N PRO A 235 -12.61 -8.79 -9.98
CA PRO A 235 -13.59 -8.77 -11.06
C PRO A 235 -14.57 -7.58 -10.98
N TYR A 236 -15.09 -7.27 -9.78
CA TYR A 236 -16.12 -6.24 -9.65
C TYR A 236 -15.55 -4.82 -9.61
N GLN A 237 -14.27 -4.67 -9.25
CA GLN A 237 -13.55 -3.39 -9.36
C GLN A 237 -13.01 -3.09 -10.77
N ARG A 238 -13.04 -4.03 -11.74
CA ARG A 238 -12.45 -3.77 -13.08
C ARG A 238 -13.05 -2.58 -13.79
N LYS A 239 -14.37 -2.40 -13.67
CA LYS A 239 -15.10 -1.25 -14.23
C LYS A 239 -14.57 0.10 -13.72
N ASN A 240 -13.95 0.10 -12.53
CA ASN A 240 -13.42 1.27 -11.86
C ASN A 240 -11.95 1.56 -12.21
N LEU A 241 -11.23 0.63 -12.86
CA LEU A 241 -9.82 0.84 -13.22
C LEU A 241 -9.61 2.14 -14.01
N ARG A 242 -10.51 2.48 -14.94
CA ARG A 242 -10.42 3.72 -15.75
C ARG A 242 -10.43 5.02 -14.94
N LEU A 243 -10.94 4.96 -13.71
CA LEU A 243 -11.05 6.04 -12.74
C LEU A 243 -9.91 6.03 -11.72
N TRP A 244 -9.07 4.99 -11.69
CA TRP A 244 -7.94 4.88 -10.79
C TRP A 244 -7.01 6.10 -10.92
N MET A 245 -6.67 6.71 -9.78
CA MET A 245 -5.91 7.96 -9.63
C MET A 245 -6.51 9.21 -10.31
N LYS A 246 -7.71 9.11 -10.89
CA LYS A 246 -8.49 10.25 -11.41
C LYS A 246 -9.63 10.63 -10.46
N ASP A 247 -10.19 9.62 -9.81
CA ASP A 247 -11.21 9.73 -8.76
C ASP A 247 -10.67 9.06 -7.49
N LEU A 248 -10.41 9.89 -6.47
CA LEU A 248 -9.77 9.43 -5.23
C LEU A 248 -10.69 8.58 -4.37
N ASP A 249 -12.01 8.81 -4.42
CA ASP A 249 -12.98 8.03 -3.68
C ASP A 249 -13.07 6.63 -4.27
N VAL A 250 -13.19 6.53 -5.59
CA VAL A 250 -13.16 5.25 -6.31
C VAL A 250 -11.84 4.51 -6.09
N THR A 251 -10.71 5.22 -6.16
CA THR A 251 -9.39 4.62 -5.90
C THR A 251 -9.28 4.10 -4.46
N THR A 252 -9.87 4.80 -3.50
CA THR A 252 -9.91 4.40 -2.10
C THR A 252 -10.75 3.14 -1.92
N GLU A 253 -11.92 3.05 -2.54
CA GLU A 253 -12.78 1.86 -2.49
C GLU A 253 -12.10 0.65 -3.14
N MET A 254 -11.42 0.83 -4.28
CA MET A 254 -10.62 -0.25 -4.88
C MET A 254 -9.51 -0.74 -3.95
N CYS A 255 -8.82 0.16 -3.25
CA CYS A 255 -7.82 -0.23 -2.25
C CYS A 255 -8.42 -0.97 -1.06
N LYS A 256 -9.61 -0.56 -0.58
CA LYS A 256 -10.32 -1.24 0.51
C LYS A 256 -10.70 -2.66 0.08
N ALA A 257 -11.26 -2.82 -1.12
CA ALA A 257 -11.60 -4.12 -1.68
C ALA A 257 -10.37 -5.03 -1.85
N ALA A 258 -9.26 -4.48 -2.37
CA ALA A 258 -8.01 -5.22 -2.52
C ALA A 258 -7.45 -5.68 -1.16
N PHE A 259 -7.38 -4.78 -0.18
CA PHE A 259 -6.89 -5.14 1.16
C PHE A 259 -7.80 -6.14 1.86
N ARG A 260 -9.12 -6.00 1.69
CA ARG A 260 -10.12 -6.96 2.17
C ARG A 260 -9.90 -8.35 1.61
N CYS A 261 -9.70 -8.45 0.30
CA CYS A 261 -9.39 -9.71 -0.35
C CYS A 261 -8.13 -10.36 0.24
N ILE A 262 -7.07 -9.58 0.49
CA ILE A 262 -5.81 -10.05 1.08
C ILE A 262 -6.01 -10.64 2.48
N TYR A 263 -6.57 -9.87 3.43
CA TYR A 263 -6.67 -10.36 4.80
C TYR A 263 -7.71 -11.48 4.95
N LEU A 264 -8.77 -11.49 4.13
CA LEU A 264 -9.76 -12.59 4.15
C LEU A 264 -9.22 -13.86 3.52
N TYR A 265 -8.35 -13.76 2.52
CA TYR A 265 -7.64 -14.92 1.98
C TYR A 265 -6.80 -15.57 3.09
N VAL A 266 -6.04 -14.78 3.85
CA VAL A 266 -5.24 -15.26 4.99
C VAL A 266 -6.10 -15.87 6.09
N TYR A 267 -7.18 -15.20 6.47
CA TYR A 267 -8.18 -15.74 7.42
C TYR A 267 -8.70 -17.10 6.97
N TRP A 268 -9.13 -17.19 5.71
CA TRP A 268 -9.72 -18.39 5.13
C TRP A 268 -8.71 -19.54 5.03
N ARG A 269 -7.46 -19.27 4.60
CA ARG A 269 -6.35 -20.24 4.60
C ARG A 269 -6.12 -20.81 6.00
N ARG A 270 -5.99 -19.97 7.02
CA ARG A 270 -5.77 -20.41 8.43
C ARG A 270 -6.90 -21.27 8.99
N LYS A 271 -8.14 -21.03 8.55
CA LYS A 271 -9.30 -21.84 8.97
C LYS A 271 -9.13 -23.31 8.57
N PHE A 272 -8.59 -23.59 7.39
CA PHE A 272 -8.48 -24.96 6.86
C PHE A 272 -7.06 -25.54 6.93
N GLU A 273 -6.04 -24.68 7.03
CA GLU A 273 -4.64 -25.01 7.19
C GLU A 273 -4.10 -24.31 8.45
N PRO A 274 -4.27 -24.89 9.66
CA PRO A 274 -3.86 -24.26 10.91
C PRO A 274 -2.36 -23.92 10.98
N ASP A 275 -1.54 -24.69 10.27
CA ASP A 275 -0.08 -24.49 10.19
C ASP A 275 0.34 -23.45 9.13
N TYR A 276 -0.62 -22.81 8.44
CA TYR A 276 -0.34 -21.82 7.42
C TYR A 276 0.38 -20.59 8.00
N ASN A 277 1.57 -20.31 7.47
CA ASN A 277 2.36 -19.11 7.77
C ASN A 277 2.44 -18.17 6.56
N ILE A 278 1.87 -16.99 6.71
CA ILE A 278 1.89 -15.89 5.73
C ILE A 278 3.32 -15.45 5.35
N GLU A 279 4.29 -15.53 6.25
CA GLU A 279 5.69 -15.15 5.97
C GLU A 279 6.32 -16.03 4.90
N THR A 280 5.84 -17.26 4.78
CA THR A 280 6.32 -18.25 3.82
C THR A 280 5.48 -18.32 2.54
N ASP A 281 4.37 -17.58 2.47
CA ASP A 281 3.48 -17.59 1.30
C ASP A 281 4.03 -16.71 0.17
N ASP A 282 4.57 -17.36 -0.86
CA ASP A 282 5.11 -16.71 -2.06
C ASP A 282 4.10 -15.79 -2.77
N SER A 283 2.79 -16.04 -2.61
CA SER A 283 1.75 -15.21 -3.22
C SER A 283 1.63 -13.82 -2.61
N LEU A 284 2.07 -13.65 -1.36
CA LEU A 284 1.97 -12.39 -0.62
C LEU A 284 3.32 -11.68 -0.50
N LYS A 285 4.38 -12.26 -1.07
CA LYS A 285 5.72 -11.64 -1.10
C LYS A 285 5.73 -10.37 -1.95
N LEU A 286 6.30 -9.31 -1.37
CA LEU A 286 6.53 -8.03 -2.05
C LEU A 286 7.74 -8.05 -2.99
N GLY A 287 8.54 -9.12 -2.96
CA GLY A 287 9.76 -9.26 -3.73
C GLY A 287 10.64 -10.40 -3.19
N ASN A 288 11.93 -10.36 -3.48
CA ASN A 288 12.92 -11.30 -2.96
C ASN A 288 13.83 -10.61 -1.93
N GLU A 289 14.82 -11.34 -1.41
CA GLU A 289 15.80 -10.80 -0.44
C GLU A 289 16.58 -9.60 -0.99
N GLU A 290 16.72 -9.53 -2.32
CA GLU A 290 17.48 -8.49 -3.02
C GLU A 290 16.66 -7.24 -3.34
N GLY A 291 15.32 -7.28 -3.23
CA GLY A 291 14.50 -6.10 -3.43
C GLY A 291 13.00 -6.33 -3.52
N ILE A 292 12.25 -5.23 -3.38
CA ILE A 292 10.80 -5.14 -3.57
C ILE A 292 10.49 -4.76 -5.01
N TRP A 293 9.56 -5.48 -5.63
CA TRP A 293 9.11 -5.24 -7.00
C TRP A 293 7.63 -4.89 -6.98
N LEU A 294 7.23 -3.79 -7.62
CA LEU A 294 5.82 -3.45 -7.81
C LEU A 294 5.47 -3.56 -9.29
N ARG A 295 5.27 -4.81 -9.75
CA ARG A 295 5.19 -5.15 -11.19
C ARG A 295 4.00 -4.49 -11.91
N CYS A 296 2.98 -4.06 -11.17
CA CYS A 296 1.80 -3.37 -11.71
C CYS A 296 2.11 -1.96 -12.26
N PHE A 297 3.26 -1.36 -11.93
CA PHE A 297 3.59 0.03 -12.25
C PHE A 297 4.90 0.09 -13.04
N GLN A 298 4.77 0.04 -14.37
CA GLN A 298 5.88 0.16 -15.33
C GLN A 298 5.59 1.30 -16.33
N PRO A 299 6.61 1.86 -17.00
CA PRO A 299 6.40 2.87 -18.02
C PRO A 299 5.65 2.23 -19.17
N GLY A 300 4.67 2.93 -19.72
CA GLY A 300 3.87 2.46 -20.86
C GLY A 300 4.05 3.34 -22.08
#